data_AF-A0A9P0D019-F1
#
_entry.id   AF-A0A9P0D019-F1
#
_cell.length_a   1.000
_cell.length_b   1.000
_cell.length_c   1.000
_cell.angle_alpha   90.00
_cell.angle_beta   90.00
_cell.angle_gamma   90.00
#
_symmetry.space_group_name_H-M   'P 1'
#
loop_
_entity.id
_entity.type
_entity.pdbx_description
1 polymer ?
#
loop_
_entity_poly.entity_id
_entity_poly.type
_entity_poly.pdbx_seq_one_letter_code
_entity_poly.pdbx_strand_id
1 'polypeptide(L)'
;MASRLGRYKEAYQRRKDNSLFTKSQRSFYRRLDPTTTQADGKYLNPEEIQKFWSNIWEKPVTHKTLAQWNRHETKIREKVPMMNPQKITTSDLKETLKTAANWKAPGSDKI
;
A
#
# COMPACT_ATOMS: atom_id res chain seq x y z
N MET A 1 6.29 -2.74 50.07
CA MET A 1 7.64 -2.83 49.46
C MET A 1 7.60 -3.35 48.01
N ALA A 2 6.90 -4.46 47.73
CA ALA A 2 6.84 -5.06 46.38
C ALA A 2 6.28 -4.14 45.27
N SER A 3 5.22 -3.36 45.56
CA SER A 3 4.60 -2.45 44.59
C SER A 3 5.51 -1.29 44.16
N ARG A 4 6.32 -0.76 45.08
CA ARG A 4 7.28 0.32 44.80
C ARG A 4 8.43 -0.18 43.92
N LEU A 5 8.89 -1.40 44.17
CA LEU A 5 9.92 -2.05 43.35
C LEU A 5 9.43 -2.30 41.92
N GLY A 6 8.18 -2.76 41.76
CA GLY A 6 7.53 -2.94 40.46
C GLY A 6 7.46 -1.63 39.66
N ARG A 7 6.97 -0.55 40.28
CA ARG A 7 6.89 0.78 39.65
C ARG A 7 8.26 1.28 39.18
N TYR A 8 9.31 1.07 39.98
CA TYR A 8 10.67 1.49 39.61
C TYR A 8 11.19 0.70 38.39
N LYS A 9 10.95 -0.62 38.37
CA LYS A 9 11.33 -1.48 37.25
C LYS A 9 10.61 -1.08 35.97
N GLU A 10 9.31 -0.80 36.04
CA GLU A 10 8.54 -0.33 34.88
C GLU A 10 9.02 1.03 34.36
N ALA A 11 9.24 2.01 35.26
CA ALA A 11 9.70 3.33 34.86
C ALA A 11 11.09 3.27 34.20
N TYR A 12 11.98 2.44 34.74
CA TYR A 12 13.29 2.18 34.15
C TYR A 12 13.17 1.54 32.76
N GLN A 13 12.32 0.53 32.61
CA GLN A 13 12.11 -0.16 31.35
C GLN A 13 11.54 0.78 30.28
N ARG A 14 10.51 1.59 30.60
CA ARG A 14 9.97 2.61 29.69
C ARG A 14 11.02 3.60 29.22
N ARG A 15 11.89 4.08 30.12
CA ARG A 15 12.99 4.99 29.75
C ARG A 15 13.98 4.33 28.79
N LYS A 16 14.34 3.07 29.04
CA LYS A 16 15.25 2.29 28.20
C LYS A 16 14.66 2.06 26.81
N ASP A 17 13.38 1.70 26.76
CA ASP A 17 12.64 1.45 25.52
C ASP A 17 12.47 2.72 24.70
N ASN A 18 12.09 3.84 25.33
CA ASN A 18 12.00 5.14 24.68
C ASN A 18 13.36 5.61 24.14
N SER A 19 14.44 5.43 24.91
CA SER A 19 15.79 5.77 24.44
C SER A 19 16.23 4.89 23.27
N LEU A 20 15.79 3.64 23.19
CA LEU A 20 16.10 2.76 22.08
C LEU A 20 15.29 3.16 20.84
N PHE A 21 14.00 3.49 21.02
CA PHE A 21 13.13 3.95 19.95
C PHE A 21 13.67 5.23 19.28
N THR A 22 14.10 6.22 20.07
CA THR A 22 14.64 7.47 19.53
C THR A 22 15.96 7.29 18.82
N LYS A 23 16.85 6.43 19.33
CA LYS A 23 18.17 6.17 18.72
C LYS A 23 18.11 5.22 17.51
N SER A 24 17.24 4.21 17.56
CA SER A 24 17.12 3.18 16.53
C SER A 24 15.76 2.49 16.60
N GLN A 25 14.79 3.06 15.88
CA GLN A 25 13.46 2.47 15.74
C GLN A 25 13.53 1.03 15.22
N ARG A 26 14.41 0.73 14.25
CA ARG A 26 14.64 -0.64 13.73
C ARG A 26 15.00 -1.63 14.84
N SER A 27 15.92 -1.25 15.72
CA SER A 27 16.36 -2.13 16.82
C SER A 27 15.28 -2.28 17.89
N PHE A 28 14.48 -1.24 18.12
CA PHE A 28 13.33 -1.30 19.00
C PHE A 28 12.26 -2.28 18.49
N TYR A 29 11.83 -2.13 17.24
CA TYR A 29 10.82 -3.01 16.64
C TYR A 29 11.29 -4.46 16.52
N ARG A 30 12.57 -4.70 16.20
CA ARG A 30 13.14 -6.07 16.19
C ARG A 30 13.12 -6.75 17.58
N ARG A 31 13.08 -5.98 18.67
CA ARG A 31 12.95 -6.55 20.03
C ARG A 31 11.50 -6.83 20.40
N LEU A 32 10.55 -6.06 19.86
CA LEU A 32 9.12 -6.29 20.07
C LEU A 32 8.63 -7.54 19.34
N ASP A 33 9.26 -7.84 18.22
CA ASP A 33 8.97 -9.04 17.44
C ASP A 33 10.12 -10.05 17.54
N PRO A 34 10.10 -10.97 18.51
CA PRO A 34 11.11 -12.02 18.63
C PRO A 34 11.06 -13.01 17.46
N THR A 35 10.04 -12.96 16.61
CA THR A 35 9.93 -13.76 15.37
C THR A 35 10.55 -13.07 14.15
N THR A 36 11.05 -11.83 14.30
CA THR A 36 12.05 -11.26 13.37
C THR A 36 13.43 -11.91 13.57
N THR A 37 13.45 -13.22 13.81
CA THR A 37 14.48 -14.07 13.22
C THR A 37 14.47 -13.76 11.73
N GLN A 38 15.66 -13.68 11.14
CA GLN A 38 15.87 -13.50 9.70
C GLN A 38 14.74 -14.20 8.96
N ALA A 39 14.01 -13.50 8.08
CA ALA A 39 12.97 -14.13 7.28
C ALA A 39 13.58 -15.40 6.71
N ASP A 40 13.21 -16.55 7.27
CA ASP A 40 13.68 -17.83 6.77
C ASP A 40 13.28 -17.75 5.31
N GLY A 41 14.23 -17.81 4.38
CA GLY A 41 14.00 -17.58 2.94
C GLY A 41 13.03 -18.60 2.29
N LYS A 42 12.22 -19.26 3.10
CA LYS A 42 11.04 -20.05 2.80
C LYS A 42 9.99 -19.13 2.22
N TYR A 43 10.09 -18.92 0.91
CA TYR A 43 8.98 -18.43 0.10
C TYR A 43 7.71 -19.23 0.44
N LEU A 44 6.59 -18.52 0.58
CA LEU A 44 5.28 -19.13 0.72
C LEU A 44 5.04 -20.06 -0.47
N ASN A 45 4.33 -21.17 -0.25
CA ASN A 45 3.99 -22.10 -1.32
C ASN A 45 3.29 -21.33 -2.46
N PRO A 46 3.70 -21.49 -3.73
CA PRO A 46 3.02 -20.86 -4.87
C PRO A 46 1.50 -21.03 -4.85
N GLU A 47 1.00 -22.17 -4.39
CA GLU A 47 -0.44 -22.42 -4.25
C GLU A 47 -1.11 -21.54 -3.19
N GLU A 48 -0.43 -21.26 -2.07
CA GLU A 48 -0.93 -20.38 -1.02
C GLU A 48 -0.96 -18.93 -1.49
N ILE A 49 0.06 -18.50 -2.24
CA ILE A 49 0.13 -17.17 -2.86
C ILE A 49 -1.00 -17.02 -3.87
N GLN A 50 -1.17 -18.00 -4.77
CA GLN A 50 -2.24 -18.00 -5.76
C GLN A 50 -3.61 -17.95 -5.07
N LYS A 51 -3.84 -18.79 -4.05
CA LYS A 51 -5.09 -18.85 -3.29
C LYS A 51 -5.39 -17.55 -2.54
N PHE A 52 -4.37 -16.88 -2.03
CA PHE A 52 -4.52 -15.58 -1.39
C PHE A 52 -4.99 -14.53 -2.39
N TRP A 53 -4.31 -14.40 -3.53
CA TRP A 53 -4.64 -13.38 -4.53
C TRP A 53 -5.95 -13.67 -5.27
N SER A 54 -6.24 -14.94 -5.59
CA SER A 54 -7.51 -15.31 -6.21
C SER A 54 -8.70 -14.98 -5.29
N ASN A 55 -8.57 -15.20 -3.99
CA ASN A 55 -9.63 -14.82 -3.05
C ASN A 55 -9.93 -13.32 -3.02
N ILE A 56 -8.97 -12.46 -3.38
CA ILE A 56 -9.14 -11.00 -3.42
C ILE A 56 -9.65 -10.56 -4.79
N TRP A 57 -9.06 -11.06 -5.87
CA TRP A 57 -9.29 -10.55 -7.23
C TRP A 57 -10.26 -11.38 -8.06
N GLU A 58 -10.27 -12.70 -7.88
CA GLU A 58 -11.08 -13.61 -8.69
C GLU A 58 -12.54 -13.65 -8.21
N LYS A 59 -12.80 -13.30 -6.95
CA LYS A 59 -14.17 -13.23 -6.44
C LYS A 59 -14.86 -11.96 -6.95
N PRO A 60 -15.87 -12.07 -7.82
CA PRO A 60 -16.65 -10.91 -8.22
C PRO A 60 -17.41 -10.39 -7.00
N VAL A 61 -17.01 -9.24 -6.49
CA VAL A 61 -17.73 -8.55 -5.42
C VAL A 61 -18.67 -7.55 -6.08
N THR A 62 -19.97 -7.70 -5.86
CA THR A 62 -20.92 -6.64 -6.19
C THR A 62 -20.66 -5.46 -5.27
N HIS A 63 -20.24 -4.32 -5.84
CA HIS A 63 -20.11 -3.09 -5.07
C HIS A 63 -21.43 -2.75 -4.37
N LYS A 64 -21.36 -2.27 -3.13
CA LYS A 64 -22.54 -1.79 -2.39
C LYS A 64 -23.02 -0.47 -3.02
N THR A 65 -23.74 -0.57 -4.13
CA THR A 65 -24.26 0.57 -4.90
C THR A 65 -25.12 1.52 -4.07
N LEU A 66 -25.80 1.00 -3.04
CA LEU A 66 -26.64 1.77 -2.12
C LEU A 66 -25.92 2.31 -0.88
N ALA A 67 -24.60 2.14 -0.76
CA ALA A 67 -23.85 2.68 0.35
C ALA A 67 -23.98 4.22 0.40
N GLN A 68 -24.09 4.79 1.61
CA GLN A 68 -24.31 6.23 1.78
C GLN A 68 -23.22 7.09 1.15
N TRP A 69 -21.96 6.65 1.24
CA TRP A 69 -20.83 7.35 0.61
C TRP A 69 -20.96 7.40 -0.92
N ASN A 70 -21.45 6.33 -1.56
CA ASN A 70 -21.65 6.28 -3.01
C ASN A 70 -22.78 7.22 -3.45
N ARG A 71 -23.88 7.27 -2.68
CA ARG A 71 -24.98 8.22 -2.92
C ARG A 71 -24.51 9.67 -2.76
N HIS A 72 -23.67 9.94 -1.75
CA HIS A 72 -23.09 11.26 -1.52
C HIS A 72 -22.19 11.69 -2.68
N GLU A 73 -21.26 10.83 -3.11
CA GLU A 73 -20.39 11.07 -4.26
C GLU A 73 -21.18 11.28 -5.56
N THR A 74 -22.19 10.44 -5.81
CA THR A 74 -23.05 10.57 -6.99
C THR A 74 -23.75 11.93 -6.97
N LYS A 75 -24.32 12.33 -5.84
CA LYS A 75 -25.01 13.62 -5.69
C LYS A 75 -24.08 14.83 -5.86
N ILE A 76 -22.83 14.75 -5.40
CA ILE A 76 -21.83 15.81 -5.64
C ILE A 76 -21.53 15.92 -7.14
N ARG A 77 -21.44 14.78 -7.82
CA ARG A 77 -21.04 14.68 -9.22
C ARG A 77 -22.19 14.83 -10.22
N GLU A 78 -23.45 14.87 -9.77
CA GLU A 78 -24.64 15.11 -10.62
C GLU A 78 -24.51 16.40 -11.45
N LYS A 79 -23.77 17.40 -10.95
CA LYS A 79 -23.55 18.68 -11.64
C LYS A 79 -22.32 18.68 -12.56
N VAL A 80 -21.52 17.61 -12.55
CA VAL A 80 -20.33 17.49 -13.40
C VAL A 80 -20.78 16.97 -14.76
N PRO A 81 -20.61 17.73 -15.85
CA PRO A 81 -20.96 17.25 -17.18
C PRO A 81 -20.12 16.03 -17.53
N MET A 82 -20.74 15.05 -18.19
CA MET A 82 -20.04 13.89 -18.71
C MET A 82 -18.97 14.35 -19.70
N MET A 83 -17.76 13.80 -19.59
CA MET A 83 -16.70 14.09 -20.55
C MET A 83 -17.16 13.67 -21.95
N ASN A 84 -17.08 14.60 -22.90
CA ASN A 84 -17.44 14.31 -24.29
C ASN A 84 -16.57 13.16 -24.83
N PRO A 85 -17.15 12.28 -25.66
CA PRO A 85 -16.38 11.22 -26.30
C PRO A 85 -15.29 11.86 -27.19
N GLN A 86 -14.03 11.74 -26.77
CA GLN A 86 -12.90 12.21 -27.56
C GLN A 86 -12.50 11.12 -28.56
N LYS A 87 -12.58 11.44 -29.84
CA LYS A 87 -12.05 10.58 -30.91
C LYS A 87 -10.57 10.92 -31.07
N ILE A 88 -9.71 9.95 -30.78
CA ILE A 88 -8.27 10.08 -31.03
C ILE A 88 -8.06 10.00 -32.54
N THR A 89 -7.53 11.08 -33.12
CA THR A 89 -7.26 11.18 -34.56
C THR A 89 -5.79 10.92 -34.87
N THR A 90 -5.49 10.65 -36.14
CA THR A 90 -4.11 10.45 -36.59
C THR A 90 -3.26 11.72 -36.50
N SER A 91 -3.88 12.91 -36.54
CA SER A 91 -3.18 14.17 -36.27
C SER A 91 -2.73 14.27 -34.81
N ASP A 92 -3.59 13.89 -33.87
CA ASP A 92 -3.25 13.90 -32.43
C ASP A 92 -2.05 12.98 -32.14
N LEU A 93 -2.00 11.82 -32.79
CA LEU A 93 -0.86 10.90 -32.70
C LEU A 93 0.41 11.50 -33.30
N LYS A 94 0.31 12.17 -34.46
CA LYS A 94 1.47 12.82 -35.08
C LYS A 94 2.03 13.95 -34.22
N GLU A 95 1.18 14.73 -33.57
CA GLU A 95 1.62 15.81 -32.68
C GLU A 95 2.23 15.26 -31.40
N THR A 96 1.60 14.27 -30.76
CA THR A 96 2.11 13.65 -29.54
C THR A 96 3.45 12.94 -29.79
N LEU A 97 3.59 12.21 -30.90
CA LEU A 97 4.85 11.56 -31.28
C LEU A 97 5.99 12.55 -31.57
N LYS A 98 5.70 13.76 -32.06
CA LYS A 98 6.74 14.81 -32.21
C LYS A 98 7.29 15.26 -30.86
N THR A 99 6.44 15.29 -29.83
CA THR A 99 6.83 15.69 -28.47
C THR A 99 7.29 14.52 -27.60
N ALA A 100 7.05 13.29 -28.04
CA ALA A 100 7.44 12.09 -27.33
C ALA A 100 8.98 12.00 -27.28
N ALA A 101 9.51 11.72 -26.08
CA ALA A 101 10.94 11.62 -25.87
C ALA A 101 11.48 10.34 -26.54
N ASN A 102 11.99 10.48 -27.76
CA ASN A 102 12.55 9.39 -28.59
C ASN A 102 13.79 8.69 -28.02
N TRP A 103 14.32 9.14 -26.87
CA TRP A 103 15.64 8.76 -26.34
C TRP A 103 15.58 8.11 -24.96
N LYS A 104 14.42 7.58 -24.55
CA LYS A 104 14.33 6.79 -23.33
C LYS A 104 14.74 5.35 -23.61
N ALA A 105 15.35 4.70 -22.62
CA ALA A 105 15.66 3.27 -22.72
C ALA A 105 14.36 2.47 -22.96
N PRO A 106 14.40 1.44 -23.83
CA PRO A 106 13.22 0.63 -24.13
C PRO A 106 12.68 -0.03 -22.85
N GLY A 107 11.36 -0.23 -22.82
CA GLY A 107 10.68 -0.85 -21.69
C GLY A 107 11.05 -2.33 -21.52
N SER A 108 10.48 -2.99 -20.52
CA SER A 108 10.66 -4.45 -20.30
C SER A 108 10.21 -5.31 -21.50
N ASP A 109 9.37 -4.72 -22.33
CA ASP A 109 8.83 -5.17 -23.61
C ASP A 109 9.81 -5.00 -24.80
N LYS A 110 11.01 -4.44 -24.57
CA LYS A 110 12.12 -4.30 -25.55
C LYS A 110 11.77 -3.53 -26.83
N ILE A 111 10.72 -2.73 -26.79
CA ILE A 111 10.36 -1.74 -27.80
C ILE A 111 10.59 -0.35 -27.21
#